data_AF-A0A7S0JLL8-F1
#
_entry.id   AF-A0A7S0JLL8-F1
#
_cell.length_a   1.000
_cell.length_b   1.000
_cell.length_c   1.000
_cell.angle_alpha   90.00
_cell.angle_beta   90.00
_cell.angle_gamma   90.00
#
_symmetry.space_group_name_H-M   'P 1'
#
loop_
_entity.id
_entity.type
_entity.pdbx_description
1 polymer ?
#
loop_
_entity_poly.entity_id
_entity_poly.type
_entity_poly.pdbx_seq_one_letter_code
_entity_poly.pdbx_strand_id
1 'polypeptide(L)'
;VVCTMFFSTRKRLSSLRTVVSHMSNCFDGVTKGFRYKMRAVYAHFPVNLNIGNKGEKIEIRNFLGEKRIRTCVMQEGVTIKRDDAVKDCLVLEGNDIDNVSKSAALIHMTCRVKN
;
A
#
# COMPACT_ATOMS: atom_id res chain seq x y z
N VAL A 1 -23.22 -7.01 8.86
CA VAL A 1 -23.88 -6.54 7.61
C VAL A 1 -24.76 -7.67 7.09
N VAL A 2 -26.06 -7.42 6.90
CA VAL A 2 -26.99 -8.42 6.32
C VAL A 2 -27.36 -7.94 4.93
N CYS A 3 -27.02 -8.73 3.91
CA CYS A 3 -27.39 -8.47 2.52
C CYS A 3 -28.15 -9.68 1.96
N THR A 4 -29.31 -9.46 1.37
CA THR A 4 -30.14 -10.52 0.76
C THR A 4 -30.29 -10.29 -0.74
N MET A 5 -30.31 -11.38 -1.51
CA MET A 5 -30.51 -11.34 -2.95
C MET A 5 -31.46 -12.47 -3.36
N PHE A 6 -32.57 -12.11 -3.99
CA PHE A 6 -33.59 -13.06 -4.43
C PHE A 6 -33.27 -13.58 -5.84
N PHE A 7 -33.60 -14.85 -6.10
CA PHE A 7 -33.47 -15.51 -7.42
C PHE A 7 -32.09 -15.31 -8.08
N SER A 8 -31.03 -15.61 -7.32
CA SER A 8 -29.64 -15.38 -7.74
C SER A 8 -29.00 -16.61 -8.40
N THR A 9 -28.24 -16.39 -9.48
CA THR A 9 -27.32 -17.38 -10.07
C THR A 9 -25.97 -17.39 -9.35
N ARG A 10 -25.15 -18.44 -9.51
CA ARG A 10 -23.84 -18.56 -8.83
C ARG A 10 -22.93 -17.34 -8.98
N LYS A 11 -22.85 -16.75 -10.19
CA LYS A 11 -22.05 -15.54 -10.47
C LYS A 11 -22.55 -14.29 -9.73
N ARG A 12 -23.87 -14.18 -9.53
CA ARG A 12 -24.47 -13.06 -8.79
C ARG A 12 -24.22 -13.21 -7.28
N LEU A 13 -24.32 -14.43 -6.77
CA LEU A 13 -24.05 -14.72 -5.35
C LEU A 13 -22.59 -14.42 -4.97
N SER A 14 -21.61 -14.71 -5.84
CA SER A 14 -20.21 -14.36 -5.57
C SER A 14 -20.00 -12.86 -5.50
N SER A 15 -20.68 -12.09 -6.36
CA SER A 15 -20.61 -10.62 -6.35
C SER A 15 -21.17 -10.04 -5.04
N LEU A 16 -22.26 -10.62 -4.51
CA LEU A 16 -22.82 -10.22 -3.21
C LEU A 16 -21.79 -10.40 -2.07
N ARG A 17 -21.07 -11.53 -2.06
CA ARG A 17 -20.03 -11.78 -1.05
C ARG A 17 -18.89 -10.77 -1.13
N THR A 18 -18.45 -10.44 -2.34
CA THR A 18 -17.42 -9.42 -2.56
C THR A 18 -17.85 -8.06 -2.03
N VAL A 19 -19.09 -7.63 -2.29
CA VAL A 19 -19.63 -6.37 -1.76
C VAL A 19 -19.67 -6.37 -0.23
N VAL A 20 -20.11 -7.48 0.38
CA VAL A 20 -20.12 -7.59 1.85
C VAL A 20 -18.70 -7.44 2.42
N SER A 21 -17.69 -8.04 1.79
CA SER A 21 -16.29 -7.86 2.21
C SER A 21 -15.81 -6.43 2.06
N HIS A 22 -16.12 -5.75 0.94
CA HIS A 22 -15.77 -4.33 0.77
C HIS A 22 -16.43 -3.45 1.84
N MET A 23 -17.70 -3.70 2.16
CA MET A 23 -18.38 -2.96 3.24
C MET A 23 -17.70 -3.17 4.60
N SER A 24 -17.35 -4.40 4.95
CA SER A 24 -16.60 -4.68 6.18
C SER A 24 -15.27 -3.93 6.21
N ASN A 25 -14.53 -3.92 5.10
CA ASN A 25 -13.28 -3.17 5.01
C ASN A 25 -13.50 -1.65 5.18
N CYS A 26 -14.57 -1.08 4.64
CA CYS A 26 -14.90 0.32 4.86
C CYS A 26 -15.18 0.62 6.35
N PHE A 27 -15.90 -0.25 7.05
CA PHE A 27 -16.17 -0.08 8.49
C PHE A 27 -14.90 -0.19 9.33
N ASP A 28 -14.05 -1.19 9.07
CA ASP A 28 -12.75 -1.34 9.75
C ASP A 28 -11.82 -0.16 9.44
N GLY A 29 -11.85 0.35 8.21
CA GLY A 29 -11.06 1.48 7.75
C GLY A 29 -11.36 2.79 8.49
N VAL A 30 -12.63 3.08 8.76
CA VAL A 30 -13.02 4.29 9.51
C VAL A 30 -12.81 4.14 11.02
N THR A 31 -12.97 2.93 11.56
CA THR A 31 -12.87 2.70 13.01
C THR A 31 -11.44 2.54 13.50
N LYS A 32 -10.59 1.84 12.74
CA LYS A 32 -9.21 1.52 13.12
C LYS A 32 -8.17 2.03 12.13
N GLY A 33 -8.52 2.12 10.85
CA GLY A 33 -7.58 2.39 9.77
C GLY A 33 -6.75 1.17 9.38
N PHE A 34 -6.04 1.28 8.26
CA PHE A 34 -5.16 0.24 7.74
C PHE A 34 -3.70 0.68 7.77
N ARG A 35 -2.83 -0.25 8.16
CA ARG A 35 -1.39 -0.04 8.22
C ARG A 35 -0.64 -1.15 7.50
N TYR A 36 0.21 -0.80 6.55
CA TYR A 36 1.13 -1.70 5.87
C TYR A 36 2.56 -1.39 6.31
N LYS A 37 3.31 -2.42 6.72
CA LYS A 37 4.74 -2.32 6.99
C LYS A 37 5.53 -2.92 5.83
N MET A 38 6.42 -2.15 5.23
CA MET A 38 7.31 -2.57 4.15
C MET A 38 8.75 -2.40 4.60
N ARG A 39 9.60 -3.41 4.40
CA ARG A 39 11.02 -3.33 4.73
C ARG A 39 11.84 -3.32 3.45
N ALA A 40 12.75 -2.36 3.32
CA ALA A 40 13.74 -2.39 2.26
C ALA A 40 14.84 -3.40 2.59
N VAL A 41 15.11 -4.29 1.63
CA VAL A 41 16.13 -5.33 1.73
C VAL A 41 17.12 -5.12 0.59
N TYR A 42 18.40 -5.22 0.90
CA TYR A 42 19.49 -5.02 -0.05
C TYR A 42 20.66 -5.94 0.30
N ALA A 43 21.42 -6.37 -0.72
CA ALA A 43 22.60 -7.22 -0.54
C ALA A 43 23.90 -6.39 -0.43
N HIS A 44 24.19 -5.58 -1.45
CA HIS A 44 25.42 -4.78 -1.52
C HIS A 44 25.16 -3.26 -1.47
N PHE A 45 24.26 -2.76 -2.31
CA PHE A 45 24.01 -1.32 -2.40
C PHE A 45 22.93 -0.89 -1.39
N PRO A 46 23.25 -0.06 -0.37
CA PRO A 46 22.26 0.41 0.58
C PRO A 46 21.25 1.35 -0.09
N VAL A 47 19.96 1.09 0.11
CA VAL A 47 18.87 1.86 -0.50
C VAL A 47 18.48 3.03 0.39
N ASN A 48 18.44 4.23 -0.18
CA ASN A 48 18.05 5.44 0.54
C ASN A 48 16.58 5.78 0.24
N LEU A 49 15.75 5.76 1.28
CA LEU A 49 14.30 6.01 1.19
C LEU A 49 13.97 7.40 1.72
N ASN A 50 13.81 8.40 0.85
CA ASN A 50 13.45 9.75 1.26
C ASN A 50 11.94 9.99 1.16
N ILE A 51 11.33 10.56 2.20
CA ILE A 51 9.89 10.87 2.20
C ILE A 51 9.74 12.37 1.92
N GLY A 52 9.12 12.70 0.79
CA GLY A 52 8.84 14.07 0.35
C GLY A 52 7.38 14.47 0.57
N ASN A 53 7.07 15.76 0.41
CA ASN A 53 5.71 16.32 0.49
C ASN A 53 4.91 15.81 1.71
N LYS A 54 5.44 15.98 2.92
CA LYS A 54 4.75 15.63 4.18
C LYS A 54 4.18 14.20 4.24
N GLY A 55 4.74 13.25 3.49
CA GLY A 55 4.29 11.85 3.49
C GLY A 55 3.52 11.40 2.24
N GLU A 56 3.32 12.26 1.25
CA GLU A 56 2.59 11.94 0.01
C GLU A 56 3.46 11.37 -1.11
N LYS A 57 4.77 11.55 -1.04
CA LYS A 57 5.71 11.09 -2.06
C LYS A 57 6.89 10.37 -1.43
N ILE A 58 7.35 9.29 -2.06
CA ILE A 58 8.59 8.62 -1.70
C ILE A 58 9.58 8.65 -2.85
N GLU A 59 10.81 9.01 -2.53
CA GLU A 59 11.95 8.96 -3.42
C GLU A 59 12.88 7.83 -2.98
N ILE A 60 13.13 6.90 -3.88
CA ILE A 60 14.01 5.76 -3.69
C ILE A 60 15.28 6.06 -4.48
N ARG A 61 16.41 6.15 -3.77
CA ARG A 61 17.72 6.46 -4.34
C ARG A 61 18.67 5.28 -4.15
N ASN A 62 19.67 5.18 -5.03
CA ASN A 62 20.71 4.15 -4.99
C ASN A 62 20.17 2.71 -5.12
N PHE A 63 19.04 2.52 -5.81
CA PHE A 63 18.51 1.19 -6.10
C PHE A 63 19.45 0.47 -7.08
N LEU A 64 20.04 -0.66 -6.66
CA LEU A 64 21.07 -1.39 -7.43
C LEU A 64 22.28 -0.54 -7.88
N GLY A 65 22.58 0.57 -7.19
CA GLY A 65 23.68 1.47 -7.58
C GLY A 65 23.33 2.42 -8.73
N GLU A 66 22.06 2.49 -9.15
CA GLU A 66 21.60 3.45 -10.15
C GLU A 66 21.71 4.90 -9.64
N LYS A 67 22.19 5.81 -10.51
CA LYS A 67 22.16 7.27 -10.25
C LYS A 67 20.75 7.88 -10.39
N ARG A 68 19.80 7.15 -10.99
CA ARG A 68 18.42 7.60 -11.20
C ARG A 68 17.64 7.58 -9.88
N ILE A 69 16.85 8.63 -9.66
CA ILE A 69 15.89 8.69 -8.56
C ILE A 69 14.58 8.06 -9.03
N ARG A 70 14.08 7.08 -8.29
CA ARG A 70 12.77 6.47 -8.54
C ARG A 70 11.75 7.10 -7.59
N THR A 71 10.72 7.74 -8.13
CA THR A 71 9.70 8.44 -7.34
C THR A 71 8.36 7.72 -7.43
N CYS A 72 7.72 7.48 -6.28
CA CYS A 72 6.34 7.00 -6.22
C CYS A 72 5.46 8.02 -5.49
N VAL A 73 4.34 8.38 -6.11
CA VAL A 73 3.31 9.22 -5.48
C VAL A 73 2.29 8.30 -4.84
N MET A 74 1.91 8.60 -3.60
CA MET A 74 0.89 7.83 -2.87
C MET A 74 -0.51 8.16 -3.38
N GLN A 75 -1.43 7.23 -3.15
CA GLN A 75 -2.85 7.47 -3.38
C GLN A 75 -3.41 8.44 -2.32
N GLU A 76 -4.57 9.01 -2.61
CA GLU A 76 -5.22 10.00 -1.75
C GLU A 76 -5.52 9.43 -0.35
N GLY A 77 -5.25 10.24 0.68
CA GLY A 77 -5.49 9.87 2.08
C GLY A 77 -4.51 8.83 2.65
N VAL A 78 -3.46 8.47 1.93
CA VAL A 78 -2.39 7.58 2.40
C VAL A 78 -1.17 8.39 2.80
N THR A 79 -0.66 8.15 4.00
CA THR A 79 0.56 8.79 4.53
C THR A 79 1.66 7.77 4.74
N ILE A 80 2.89 8.15 4.41
CA ILE A 80 4.09 7.33 4.65
C ILE A 80 4.86 7.88 5.84
N LYS A 81 5.25 6.98 6.74
CA LYS A 81 6.17 7.26 7.84
C LYS A 81 7.31 6.25 7.83
N ARG A 82 8.45 6.62 8.42
CA ARG A 82 9.49 5.63 8.76
C ARG A 82 9.12 4.99 10.09
N ASP A 83 9.40 3.71 10.24
CA ASP A 83 9.26 3.02 11.53
C ASP A 83 10.43 3.43 12.43
N ASP A 84 10.14 3.82 13.67
CA ASP A 84 11.16 4.19 14.65
C ASP A 84 11.85 2.95 15.25
N ALA A 85 11.13 1.81 15.28
CA ALA A 85 11.62 0.59 15.91
C ALA A 85 12.50 -0.26 14.99
N VAL A 86 12.27 -0.19 13.68
CA VAL A 86 12.93 -1.06 12.70
C VAL A 86 13.55 -0.20 11.61
N LYS A 87 14.88 -0.29 11.50
CA LYS A 87 15.64 0.41 10.45
C LYS A 87 15.16 -0.02 9.06
N ASP A 88 15.11 0.94 8.14
CA ASP A 88 14.75 0.76 6.72
C ASP A 88 13.33 0.19 6.51
N CYS A 89 12.46 0.38 7.50
CA CYS A 89 11.05 0.03 7.43
C CYS A 89 10.20 1.28 7.17
N LEU A 90 9.27 1.16 6.23
CA LEU A 90 8.26 2.13 5.88
C LEU A 90 6.91 1.65 6.40
N VAL A 91 6.15 2.59 6.95
CA VAL A 91 4.79 2.38 7.42
C VAL A 91 3.87 3.22 6.55
N LEU A 92 3.00 2.57 5.79
CA LEU A 92 1.93 3.22 5.03
C LEU A 92 0.64 3.14 5.85
N GLU A 93 0.03 4.28 6.13
CA GLU A 93 -1.20 4.39 6.92
C GLU A 93 -2.27 5.11 6.11
N GLY A 94 -3.51 4.64 6.18
CA GLY A 94 -4.66 5.27 5.55
C GLY A 94 -5.97 4.57 5.92
N ASN A 95 -7.09 5.20 5.60
CA ASN A 95 -8.42 4.68 5.95
C ASN A 95 -8.94 3.66 4.93
N ASP A 96 -8.50 3.74 3.67
CA ASP A 96 -8.93 2.83 2.60
C ASP A 96 -7.85 1.78 2.31
N ILE A 97 -8.22 0.50 2.50
CA ILE A 97 -7.35 -0.65 2.24
C ILE A 97 -6.88 -0.72 0.79
N ASP A 98 -7.72 -0.33 -0.17
CA ASP A 98 -7.39 -0.40 -1.59
C ASP A 98 -6.34 0.65 -1.95
N ASN A 99 -6.45 1.85 -1.39
CA ASN A 99 -5.47 2.92 -1.63
C ASN A 99 -4.13 2.65 -0.93
N VAL A 100 -4.16 2.15 0.31
CA VAL A 100 -2.94 1.76 1.04
C VAL A 100 -2.22 0.62 0.31
N SER A 101 -2.96 -0.42 -0.12
CA SER A 101 -2.38 -1.56 -0.82
C SER A 101 -1.85 -1.21 -2.22
N LYS A 102 -2.58 -0.41 -3.00
CA LYS A 102 -2.09 0.11 -4.30
C LYS A 102 -0.83 0.93 -4.14
N SER A 103 -0.77 1.79 -3.13
CA SER A 103 0.42 2.59 -2.83
C SER A 103 1.64 1.72 -2.51
N ALA A 104 1.47 0.68 -1.68
CA ALA A 104 2.52 -0.30 -1.41
C ALA A 104 2.95 -1.07 -2.68
N ALA A 105 1.97 -1.47 -3.52
CA ALA A 105 2.24 -2.17 -4.77
C ALA A 105 3.03 -1.30 -5.76
N LEU A 106 2.73 0.00 -5.86
CA LEU A 106 3.47 0.94 -6.72
C LEU A 106 4.94 1.04 -6.31
N ILE A 107 5.23 1.08 -5.01
CA ILE A 107 6.60 1.06 -4.48
C ILE A 107 7.32 -0.21 -4.93
N HIS A 108 6.68 -1.37 -4.73
CA HIS A 108 7.26 -2.66 -5.11
C HIS A 108 7.49 -2.78 -6.62
N MET A 109 6.50 -2.41 -7.44
CA MET A 109 6.62 -2.47 -8.91
C MET A 109 7.73 -1.56 -9.43
N THR A 110 7.91 -0.40 -8.80
CA THR A 110 8.98 0.53 -9.13
C THR A 110 10.36 -0.04 -8.77
N CYS A 111 10.46 -0.87 -7.75
CA CYS A 111 11.68 -1.59 -7.38
C CYS A 111 11.82 -2.97 -8.04
N ARG A 112 10.99 -3.31 -9.03
CA ARG A 112 11.10 -4.61 -9.71
C ARG A 112 12.28 -4.58 -10.68
N VAL A 113 13.25 -5.47 -10.45
CA VAL A 113 14.39 -5.68 -11.34
C VAL A 113 13.89 -6.27 -12.67
N LYS A 114 14.44 -5.76 -13.76
CA LYS A 114 14.21 -6.28 -15.12
C LYS A 114 15.55 -6.79 -15.65
N ASN A 115 15.50 -7.87 -16.43
CA ASN A 115 16.65 -8.37 -17.16
C ASN A 115 16.90 -7.53 -18.41
#